data_AF-A0A9E7AK42-F1
#
_entry.id   AF-A0A9E7AK42-F1
#
_cell.length_a   1.000
_cell.length_b   1.000
_cell.length_c   1.000
_cell.angle_alpha   90.00
_cell.angle_beta   90.00
_cell.angle_gamma   90.00
#
_symmetry.space_group_name_H-M   'P 1'
#
loop_
_entity.id
_entity.type
_entity.pdbx_description
1 polymer ?
#
loop_
_entity_poly.entity_id
_entity_poly.type
_entity_poly.pdbx_seq_one_letter_code
_entity_poly.pdbx_strand_id
1 'polypeptide(L)'
;MSQALHPSAPHHLPVFIPGPDGADPLLLGTGVFLILAVVGFGLLFLRLHTLPERMAHRTHKLQFEIVAVLGLLALFTHIHAFWVAGLLLALIDIPDFLSPLRRIADASERMAAAPPPPVSRKRDH
;
A
#
# COMPACT_ATOMS: atom_id res chain seq x y z
N MET A 1 -10.57 33.63 50.61
CA MET A 1 -9.17 33.97 50.95
C MET A 1 -8.33 33.73 49.72
N SER A 2 -8.13 34.75 48.88
CA SER A 2 -7.22 34.68 47.73
C SER A 2 -5.79 34.61 48.25
N GLN A 3 -5.10 33.49 48.03
CA GLN A 3 -3.67 33.41 48.33
C GLN A 3 -2.94 34.40 47.41
N ALA A 4 -2.28 35.39 48.00
CA ALA A 4 -1.44 36.33 47.28
C ALA A 4 -0.33 35.53 46.59
N LEU A 5 -0.29 35.59 45.24
CA LEU A 5 0.79 35.02 44.46
C LEU A 5 2.12 35.58 44.96
N HIS A 6 3.06 34.68 45.27
CA HIS A 6 4.39 35.06 45.74
C HIS A 6 5.06 35.99 44.71
N PRO A 7 5.65 37.14 45.10
CA PRO A 7 6.21 38.12 44.16
C PRO A 7 7.37 37.58 43.31
N SER A 8 7.90 36.41 43.65
CA SER A 8 8.91 35.67 42.89
C SER A 8 8.33 34.57 42.00
N ALA A 9 7.00 34.44 41.92
CA ALA A 9 6.34 33.48 41.06
C ALA A 9 6.59 33.82 39.58
N PRO A 10 7.00 32.84 38.75
CA PRO A 10 7.19 33.06 37.32
C PRO A 10 5.91 33.61 36.67
N HIS A 11 6.02 34.72 35.96
CA HIS A 11 4.88 35.37 35.29
C HIS A 11 4.32 34.57 34.11
N HIS A 12 5.02 33.52 33.66
CA HIS A 12 4.58 32.61 32.62
C HIS A 12 5.01 31.18 32.97
N LEU A 13 4.07 30.26 32.88
CA LEU A 13 4.39 28.84 32.88
C LEU A 13 4.82 28.43 31.46
N PRO A 14 5.81 27.54 31.32
CA PRO A 14 6.20 27.04 30.02
C PRO A 14 5.05 26.25 29.38
N VAL A 15 4.97 26.32 28.04
CA VAL A 15 3.84 25.83 27.23
C VAL A 15 3.54 24.33 27.37
N PHE A 16 4.48 23.55 27.89
CA PHE A 16 4.34 22.10 28.08
C PHE A 16 3.74 21.70 29.43
N ILE A 17 3.43 22.66 30.31
CA ILE A 17 2.76 22.41 31.59
C ILE A 17 1.28 22.82 31.46
N PRO A 18 0.32 21.99 31.93
CA PRO A 18 -1.09 22.35 31.95
C PRO A 18 -1.34 23.66 32.72
N GLY A 19 -2.19 24.51 32.15
CA GLY A 19 -2.57 25.78 32.76
C GLY A 19 -3.40 25.60 34.04
N PRO A 20 -3.50 26.65 34.87
CA PRO A 20 -4.34 26.64 36.07
C PRO A 20 -5.84 26.56 35.77
N ASP A 21 -6.23 26.81 34.52
CA ASP A 21 -7.56 26.59 33.95
C ASP A 21 -7.78 25.13 33.48
N GLY A 22 -6.76 24.27 33.62
CA GLY A 22 -6.78 22.87 33.19
C GLY A 22 -6.52 22.67 31.69
N ALA A 23 -6.27 23.74 30.93
CA ALA A 23 -5.96 23.62 29.52
C ALA A 23 -4.55 23.05 29.31
N ASP A 24 -4.45 21.98 28.51
CA ASP A 24 -3.17 21.38 28.11
C ASP A 24 -3.04 21.45 26.57
N PRO A 25 -2.31 22.45 26.05
CA PRO A 25 -2.12 22.63 24.61
C PRO A 25 -1.39 21.46 23.95
N LEU A 26 -0.49 20.77 24.66
CA LEU A 26 0.25 19.63 24.11
C LEU A 26 -0.63 18.39 24.02
N LEU A 27 -1.45 18.14 25.04
CA LEU A 27 -2.44 17.06 25.01
C LEU A 27 -3.42 17.26 23.86
N LEU A 28 -3.92 18.49 23.69
CA LEU A 28 -4.84 18.82 22.60
C LEU A 28 -4.17 18.66 21.23
N GLY A 29 -2.95 19.19 21.06
CA GLY A 29 -2.19 19.07 19.81
C GLY A 29 -1.89 17.62 19.44
N THR A 30 -1.47 16.82 20.42
CA THR A 30 -1.20 15.38 20.23
C THR A 30 -2.47 14.60 19.91
N GLY A 31 -3.59 14.91 20.57
CA GLY A 31 -4.88 14.30 20.29
C GLY A 31 -5.37 14.57 18.86
N VAL A 32 -5.28 15.83 18.41
CA VAL A 32 -5.61 16.20 17.03
C VAL A 32 -4.68 15.52 16.03
N PHE A 33 -3.37 15.53 16.29
CA PHE A 33 -2.39 14.85 15.45
C PHE A 33 -2.68 13.36 15.34
N LEU A 34 -2.99 12.69 16.46
CA LEU A 34 -3.33 11.27 16.49
C LEU A 34 -4.58 10.98 15.64
N ILE A 35 -5.63 11.78 15.78
CA ILE A 35 -6.86 11.62 14.97
C ILE A 35 -6.55 11.78 13.49
N LEU A 36 -5.82 12.84 13.11
CA LEU A 36 -5.42 13.08 11.72
C LEU A 36 -4.54 11.96 11.17
N ALA A 37 -3.61 11.45 11.96
CA ALA A 37 -2.76 10.33 11.58
C ALA A 37 -3.61 9.07 11.36
N VAL A 38 -4.47 8.69 12.30
CA VAL A 38 -5.33 7.49 12.18
C VAL A 38 -6.26 7.59 10.96
N VAL A 39 -6.92 8.74 10.78
CA VAL A 39 -7.81 8.95 9.63
C VAL A 39 -7.02 8.99 8.31
N GLY A 40 -5.87 9.67 8.30
CA GLY A 40 -4.99 9.76 7.12
C GLY A 40 -4.43 8.40 6.70
N PHE A 41 -3.92 7.61 7.65
CA PHE A 41 -3.46 6.24 7.40
C PHE A 41 -4.61 5.30 7.04
N GLY A 42 -5.79 5.45 7.65
CA GLY A 42 -7.00 4.68 7.30
C GLY A 42 -7.48 4.95 5.88
N LEU A 43 -7.50 6.23 5.46
CA LEU A 43 -7.81 6.63 4.08
C LEU A 43 -6.75 6.14 3.10
N LEU A 44 -5.47 6.23 3.46
CA LEU A 44 -4.37 5.71 2.66
C LEU A 44 -4.50 4.19 2.47
N PHE A 45 -4.82 3.45 3.54
CA PHE A 45 -5.06 2.00 3.50
C PHE A 45 -6.24 1.67 2.58
N LEU A 46 -7.39 2.31 2.76
CA LEU A 46 -8.58 2.11 1.91
C LEU A 46 -8.28 2.46 0.44
N ARG A 47 -7.46 3.49 0.19
CA ARG A 47 -7.04 3.88 -1.16
C ARG A 47 -6.05 2.88 -1.77
N LEU A 48 -5.07 2.40 -1.02
CA LEU A 48 -4.16 1.33 -1.45
C LEU A 48 -4.89 0.02 -1.72
N HIS A 49 -6.01 -0.23 -1.04
CA HIS A 49 -6.81 -1.44 -1.24
C HIS A 49 -7.76 -1.37 -2.45
N THR A 50 -8.15 -0.17 -2.88
CA THR A 50 -9.08 0.04 -4.00
C THR A 50 -8.39 0.37 -5.33
N LEU A 51 -7.14 0.84 -5.29
CA LEU A 51 -6.28 1.01 -6.47
C LEU A 51 -5.97 -0.28 -7.27
N PRO A 52 -5.79 -1.47 -6.66
CA PRO A 52 -5.53 -2.72 -7.38
C PRO A 52 -6.67 -3.10 -8.32
N GLU A 53 -7.91 -2.82 -7.91
CA GLU A 53 -9.12 -3.18 -8.64
C GLU A 53 -9.28 -2.36 -9.93
N ARG A 54 -8.90 -1.08 -9.90
CA ARG A 54 -8.99 -0.17 -11.06
C ARG A 54 -7.90 -0.38 -12.12
N MET A 55 -6.80 -1.05 -11.74
CA MET A 55 -5.60 -1.21 -12.59
C MET A 55 -5.49 -2.61 -13.20
N ALA A 56 -6.41 -3.51 -12.87
CA ALA A 56 -6.49 -4.89 -13.32
C ALA A 56 -6.76 -5.08 -14.85
N HIS A 57 -6.79 -4.01 -15.65
CA HIS A 57 -7.13 -4.09 -17.07
C HIS A 57 -5.95 -4.11 -18.05
N ARG A 58 -4.69 -3.90 -17.63
CA ARG A 58 -3.50 -4.12 -18.48
C ARG A 58 -2.27 -4.57 -17.66
N THR A 59 -1.93 -5.85 -17.76
CA THR A 59 -0.56 -6.41 -17.69
C THR A 59 0.25 -6.39 -16.35
N HIS A 60 -0.15 -5.68 -15.28
CA HIS A 60 0.66 -5.63 -14.02
C HIS A 60 0.05 -6.32 -12.78
N LYS A 61 -0.87 -7.28 -12.95
CA LYS A 61 -1.63 -7.89 -11.83
C LYS A 61 -0.75 -8.44 -10.68
N LEU A 62 0.38 -9.08 -10.99
CA LEU A 62 1.20 -9.80 -10.00
C LEU A 62 2.02 -8.85 -9.11
N GLN A 63 2.52 -7.74 -9.67
CA GLN A 63 3.28 -6.73 -8.92
C GLN A 63 2.41 -6.05 -7.85
N PHE A 64 1.18 -5.69 -8.19
CA PHE A 64 0.25 -5.06 -7.24
C PHE A 64 -0.23 -6.02 -6.14
N GLU A 65 -0.37 -7.30 -6.44
CA GLU A 65 -0.69 -8.32 -5.43
C GLU A 65 0.45 -8.47 -4.41
N ILE A 66 1.70 -8.55 -4.87
CA ILE A 66 2.88 -8.61 -4.00
C ILE A 66 2.99 -7.33 -3.13
N VAL A 67 2.80 -6.15 -3.72
CA VAL A 67 2.82 -4.88 -2.97
C VAL A 67 1.74 -4.84 -1.88
N ALA A 68 0.53 -5.33 -2.18
CA ALA A 68 -0.57 -5.40 -1.21
C ALA A 68 -0.27 -6.36 -0.05
N VAL A 69 0.31 -7.54 -0.34
CA VAL A 69 0.70 -8.53 0.67
C VAL A 69 1.84 -7.98 1.56
N LEU A 70 2.84 -7.30 0.98
CA LEU A 70 3.91 -6.66 1.76
C LEU A 70 3.38 -5.57 2.69
N GLY A 71 2.41 -4.77 2.23
CA GLY A 71 1.76 -3.76 3.06
C GLY A 71 0.97 -4.36 4.23
N LEU A 72 0.23 -5.46 3.98
CA LEU A 72 -0.50 -6.17 5.02
C LEU A 72 0.45 -6.81 6.06
N LEU A 73 1.55 -7.43 5.60
CA LEU A 73 2.59 -7.97 6.46
C LEU A 73 3.26 -6.88 7.31
N ALA A 74 3.57 -5.71 6.72
CA ALA A 74 4.14 -4.58 7.44
C ALA A 74 3.24 -4.10 8.58
N LEU A 75 1.92 -4.08 8.34
CA LEU A 75 0.94 -3.65 9.34
C LEU A 75 0.74 -4.70 10.45
N PHE A 76 0.71 -5.99 10.09
CA PHE A 76 0.57 -7.09 11.04
C PHE A 76 1.81 -7.26 11.93
N THR A 77 3.01 -7.15 11.34
CA THR A 77 4.28 -7.33 12.07
C THR A 77 4.83 -6.05 12.69
N HIS A 78 4.27 -4.89 12.33
CA HIS A 78 4.80 -3.57 12.68
C HIS A 78 6.23 -3.29 12.17
N ILE A 79 6.74 -4.10 11.24
CA ILE A 79 8.08 -3.95 10.67
C ILE A 79 8.03 -2.99 9.48
N HIS A 80 8.65 -1.84 9.65
CA HIS A 80 8.64 -0.75 8.67
C HIS A 80 9.41 -1.09 7.38
N ALA A 81 10.34 -2.05 7.45
CA ALA A 81 11.10 -2.52 6.29
C ALA A 81 10.21 -3.10 5.18
N PHE A 82 9.13 -3.82 5.54
CA PHE A 82 8.20 -4.37 4.56
C PHE A 82 7.38 -3.27 3.86
N TRP A 83 7.06 -2.19 4.58
CA TRP A 83 6.38 -1.04 4.00
C TRP A 83 7.28 -0.31 3.00
N VAL A 84 8.55 -0.06 3.37
CA VAL A 84 9.54 0.57 2.48
C VAL A 84 9.78 -0.30 1.25
N ALA A 85 9.94 -1.63 1.43
CA ALA A 85 10.12 -2.56 0.32
C ALA A 85 8.91 -2.59 -0.63
N GLY A 86 7.68 -2.60 -0.10
CA GLY A 86 6.46 -2.52 -0.91
C GLY A 86 6.36 -1.22 -1.70
N LEU A 87 6.75 -0.09 -1.11
CA LEU A 87 6.76 1.22 -1.78
C LEU A 87 7.83 1.28 -2.88
N LEU A 88 9.02 0.75 -2.61
CA LEU A 88 10.11 0.66 -3.60
C LEU A 88 9.70 -0.21 -4.79
N LEU A 89 9.07 -1.36 -4.52
CA LEU A 89 8.58 -2.30 -5.53
C LEU A 89 7.44 -1.72 -6.36
N ALA A 90 6.62 -0.83 -5.78
CA ALA A 90 5.59 -0.10 -6.50
C ALA A 90 6.14 1.02 -7.39
N LEU A 91 7.30 1.59 -7.03
CA LEU A 91 7.95 2.66 -7.79
C LEU A 91 8.75 2.13 -9.00
N ILE A 92 9.24 0.90 -8.91
CA ILE A 92 9.98 0.24 -9.99
C ILE A 92 9.03 -0.67 -10.75
N ASP A 93 8.70 -0.33 -11.99
CA ASP A 93 7.89 -1.22 -12.85
C ASP A 93 8.66 -2.51 -13.14
N ILE A 94 8.19 -3.62 -12.56
CA ILE A 94 8.74 -4.94 -12.86
C ILE A 94 8.10 -5.44 -14.16
N PRO A 95 8.90 -5.82 -15.19
CA PRO A 95 8.35 -6.35 -16.43
C PRO A 95 7.57 -7.65 -16.20
N ASP A 96 6.50 -7.86 -16.98
CA ASP A 96 5.77 -9.12 -16.97
C ASP A 96 6.60 -10.24 -17.65
N PHE A 97 7.31 -11.03 -16.83
CA PHE A 97 8.23 -12.08 -17.30
C PHE A 97 7.53 -13.40 -17.65
N LEU A 98 6.29 -13.63 -17.22
CA LEU A 98 5.56 -14.87 -17.51
C LEU A 98 4.94 -14.87 -18.91
N SER A 99 4.46 -13.72 -19.37
CA SER A 99 3.77 -13.62 -20.66
C SER A 99 4.67 -13.99 -21.86
N PRO A 100 5.97 -13.62 -21.90
CA PRO A 100 6.91 -14.08 -22.92
C PRO A 100 7.20 -15.59 -22.83
N LEU A 101 7.36 -16.14 -21.63
CA LEU A 101 7.62 -17.58 -21.43
C LEU A 101 6.46 -18.44 -21.92
N ARG A 102 5.23 -17.99 -21.66
CA ARG A 102 4.01 -18.66 -22.14
C ARG A 102 3.90 -18.63 -23.66
N ARG A 103 4.30 -17.52 -24.30
CA ARG A 103 4.40 -17.42 -25.76
C ARG A 103 5.43 -18.39 -26.35
N ILE A 104 6.56 -18.62 -25.67
CA ILE A 104 7.58 -19.58 -26.12
C ILE A 104 7.03 -21.02 -26.03
N ALA A 105 6.32 -21.36 -24.94
CA ALA A 105 5.67 -22.65 -24.80
C ALA A 105 4.62 -22.88 -25.89
N ASP A 106 3.74 -21.89 -26.14
CA ASP A 106 2.73 -21.96 -27.21
C ASP A 106 3.37 -22.07 -28.60
N ALA A 107 4.47 -21.36 -28.85
CA ALA A 107 5.21 -21.45 -30.10
C ALA A 107 5.85 -22.83 -30.27
N SER A 108 6.42 -23.39 -29.20
CA SER A 108 7.00 -24.74 -29.19
C SER A 108 5.95 -25.82 -29.44
N GLU A 109 4.75 -25.68 -28.85
CA GLU A 109 3.63 -26.59 -29.06
C GLU A 109 3.15 -26.56 -30.52
N ARG A 110 3.06 -25.36 -31.12
CA ARG A 110 2.73 -25.19 -32.54
C ARG A 110 3.79 -25.76 -33.48
N MET A 111 5.07 -25.69 -33.10
CA MET A 111 6.17 -26.28 -33.87
C MET A 111 6.22 -27.80 -33.75
N ALA A 112 5.80 -28.35 -32.61
CA ALA A 112 5.73 -29.79 -32.38
C ALA A 112 4.45 -30.43 -32.94
N ALA A 113 3.41 -29.64 -33.24
CA ALA A 113 2.18 -30.12 -33.85
C ALA A 113 2.43 -30.58 -35.30
N ALA A 114 2.28 -31.89 -35.55
CA ALA A 114 2.41 -32.47 -36.89
C ALA A 114 1.27 -31.99 -37.82
N PRO A 115 1.53 -31.82 -39.14
CA PRO A 115 0.50 -31.40 -40.09
C PRO A 115 -0.68 -32.38 -40.05
N PRO A 116 -1.95 -31.88 -40.03
CA PRO A 116 -3.10 -32.75 -40.08
C PRO A 116 -3.05 -33.61 -41.36
N PRO A 117 -3.39 -34.91 -41.27
CA PRO A 117 -3.30 -35.81 -42.41
C PRO A 117 -4.19 -35.27 -43.55
N PRO A 118 -3.71 -35.34 -44.81
CA PRO A 118 -4.45 -34.80 -45.95
C PRO A 118 -5.82 -35.45 -46.02
N VAL A 119 -6.87 -34.63 -45.93
CA VAL A 119 -8.26 -35.06 -46.09
C VAL A 119 -8.39 -35.61 -47.50
N SER A 120 -8.45 -36.94 -47.63
CA SER A 120 -8.75 -37.57 -48.91
C SER A 120 -10.18 -37.21 -49.26
N ARG A 121 -10.35 -36.21 -50.13
CA ARG A 121 -11.63 -35.88 -50.74
C ARG A 121 -12.04 -37.09 -51.57
N LYS A 122 -12.83 -37.98 -50.96
CA LYS A 122 -13.47 -39.10 -51.66
C LYS A 122 -14.32 -38.45 -52.75
N ARG A 123 -13.93 -38.69 -54.00
CA ARG A 123 -14.69 -38.25 -55.16
C ARG A 123 -15.87 -39.21 -55.23
N ASP A 124 -17.02 -38.74 -54.75
CA ASP A 124 -18.28 -39.45 -54.87
C ASP A 124 -18.66 -39.39 -56.34
N HIS A 125 -18.68 -40.57 -56.97
CA HIS A 125 -19.12 -40.83 -58.33
C HIS A 125 -20.60 -41.21 -58.33
#